data_AF-A0A0D0BQ92-F1
#
_entry.id   AF-A0A0D0BQ92-F1
#
_cell.length_a   1.000
_cell.length_b   1.000
_cell.length_c   1.000
_cell.angle_alpha   90.00
_cell.angle_beta   90.00
_cell.angle_gamma   90.00
#
_symmetry.space_group_name_H-M   'P 1'
#
loop_
_entity.id
_entity.type
_entity.pdbx_description
1 polymer ?
#
loop_
_entity_poly.entity_id
_entity_poly.type
_entity_poly.pdbx_seq_one_letter_code
_entity_poly.pdbx_strand_id
1 'polypeptide(L)'
;LQKITSVQQLLTDVLEVVHPSLHNVCSQTLSTMQSNPNLQDSATSWPTVFEVMELIVNRATPWHWDSGGCPEAYDCLLNLGNCQEVRFDIADCGASLSDMPGSVIYFTGRVLVHSIR
;
A
#
# COMPACT_ATOMS: atom_id res chain seq x y z
N LEU A 1 9.95 6.26 -15.55
CA LEU A 1 8.93 6.73 -14.59
C LEU A 1 7.49 6.61 -15.11
N GLN A 2 7.19 7.02 -16.36
CA GLN A 2 5.83 6.94 -16.95
C GLN A 2 5.07 5.60 -16.75
N LYS A 3 5.76 4.45 -16.79
CA LYS A 3 5.14 3.13 -16.59
C LYS A 3 4.68 2.86 -15.15
N ILE A 4 5.35 3.44 -14.15
CA ILE A 4 4.99 3.23 -12.75
C ILE A 4 3.75 4.06 -12.43
N THR A 5 3.62 5.25 -13.02
CA THR A 5 2.50 6.19 -12.83
C THR A 5 1.13 5.56 -13.09
N SER A 6 0.97 4.68 -14.09
CA SER A 6 -0.32 4.04 -14.36
C SER A 6 -0.76 3.05 -13.28
N VAL A 7 0.17 2.25 -12.74
CA VAL A 7 -0.12 1.32 -11.64
C VAL A 7 -0.45 2.10 -10.38
N GLN A 8 0.36 3.11 -10.11
CA GLN A 8 0.19 4.09 -9.05
C GLN A 8 -1.19 4.76 -9.08
N GLN A 9 -1.63 5.23 -10.24
CA GLN A 9 -2.97 5.79 -10.42
C GLN A 9 -4.05 4.74 -10.16
N LEU A 10 -3.91 3.53 -10.72
CA LEU A 10 -4.86 2.45 -10.48
C LEU A 10 -5.03 2.14 -8.98
N LEU A 11 -3.92 2.05 -8.23
CA LEU A 11 -3.96 1.85 -6.78
C LEU A 11 -4.63 3.03 -6.05
N THR A 12 -4.46 4.25 -6.56
CA THR A 12 -5.14 5.43 -6.01
C THR A 12 -6.65 5.34 -6.25
N ASP A 13 -7.06 4.98 -7.47
CA ASP A 13 -8.47 4.83 -7.85
C ASP A 13 -9.15 3.69 -7.07
N VAL A 14 -8.45 2.57 -6.85
CA VAL A 14 -8.97 1.48 -6.01
C VAL A 14 -9.15 1.94 -4.56
N LEU A 15 -8.19 2.70 -4.02
CA LEU A 15 -8.29 3.25 -2.65
C LEU A 15 -9.49 4.18 -2.51
N GLU A 16 -9.80 5.00 -3.51
CA GLU A 16 -10.99 5.85 -3.52
C GLU A 16 -12.28 5.03 -3.32
N VAL A 17 -12.34 3.83 -3.89
CA VAL A 17 -13.51 2.94 -3.77
C VAL A 17 -13.51 2.20 -2.44
N VAL A 18 -12.39 1.60 -2.03
CA VAL A 18 -12.36 0.70 -0.86
C VAL A 18 -12.21 1.44 0.48
N HIS A 19 -11.64 2.64 0.47
CA HIS A 19 -11.51 3.48 1.67
C HIS A 19 -11.55 4.99 1.32
N PRO A 20 -12.72 5.53 0.91
CA PRO A 20 -12.84 6.90 0.40
C PRO A 20 -12.32 7.98 1.36
N SER A 21 -12.54 7.80 2.67
CA SER A 21 -12.07 8.76 3.67
C SER A 21 -10.54 8.87 3.74
N LEU A 22 -9.83 7.75 3.56
CA LEU A 22 -8.36 7.72 3.59
C LEU A 22 -7.83 8.31 2.29
N HIS A 23 -8.42 7.93 1.15
CA HIS A 23 -8.13 8.56 -0.13
C HIS A 23 -8.24 10.09 -0.07
N ASN A 24 -9.32 10.61 0.51
CA ASN A 24 -9.55 12.05 0.64
C ASN A 24 -8.50 12.73 1.52
N VAL A 25 -8.18 12.15 2.69
CA VAL A 25 -7.16 12.70 3.59
C VAL A 25 -5.80 12.73 2.90
N CYS A 26 -5.38 11.62 2.28
CA CYS A 26 -4.08 11.56 1.59
C CYS A 26 -4.02 12.52 0.39
N SER A 27 -5.12 12.66 -0.37
CA SER A 27 -5.23 13.63 -1.47
C SER A 27 -5.08 15.08 -1.00
N GLN A 28 -5.72 15.42 0.13
CA GLN A 28 -5.60 16.75 0.73
C GLN A 28 -4.20 17.01 1.28
N THR A 29 -3.58 16.01 1.91
CA THR A 29 -2.20 16.09 2.40
C THR A 29 -1.23 16.34 1.25
N LEU A 30 -1.32 15.55 0.16
CA LEU A 30 -0.48 15.73 -1.01
C LEU A 30 -0.65 17.11 -1.65
N SER A 31 -1.90 17.56 -1.82
CA SER A 31 -2.20 18.90 -2.37
C SER A 31 -1.62 20.03 -1.50
N THR A 32 -1.66 19.84 -0.17
CA THR A 32 -1.11 20.79 0.81
C THR A 32 0.42 20.81 0.73
N MET A 33 1.06 19.65 0.61
CA MET A 33 2.52 19.54 0.44
C MET A 33 2.99 20.18 -0.88
N GLN A 34 2.25 19.98 -1.97
CA GLN A 34 2.54 20.60 -3.27
C GLN A 34 2.40 22.13 -3.23
N SER A 35 1.54 22.65 -2.37
CA SER A 35 1.34 24.10 -2.17
C SER A 35 2.35 24.71 -1.19
N ASN A 36 3.13 23.91 -0.47
CA ASN A 36 4.14 24.37 0.48
C ASN A 36 5.49 24.56 -0.25
N PRO A 37 6.04 25.79 -0.33
CA PRO A 37 7.29 26.05 -1.06
C PRO A 37 8.48 25.21 -0.59
N ASN A 38 8.50 24.76 0.67
CA ASN A 38 9.58 23.94 1.22
C ASN A 38 9.47 22.46 0.84
N LEU A 39 8.30 22.01 0.38
CA LEU A 39 8.00 20.61 0.06
C LEU A 39 7.61 20.41 -1.41
N GLN A 40 7.32 21.50 -2.13
CA GLN A 40 6.75 21.49 -3.48
C GLN A 40 7.55 20.62 -4.46
N ASP A 41 8.87 20.76 -4.48
CA ASP A 41 9.72 20.00 -5.40
C ASP A 41 9.60 18.49 -5.17
N SER A 42 9.66 18.05 -3.90
CA SER A 42 9.50 16.65 -3.53
C SER A 42 8.08 16.16 -3.79
N ALA A 43 7.07 16.94 -3.40
CA ALA A 43 5.66 16.54 -3.51
C ALA A 43 5.16 16.51 -4.96
N THR A 44 5.69 17.34 -5.85
CA THR A 44 5.34 17.34 -7.28
C THR A 44 5.95 16.14 -8.00
N SER A 45 7.08 15.62 -7.51
CA SER A 45 7.66 14.37 -8.00
C SER A 45 6.87 13.13 -7.58
N TRP A 46 5.96 13.27 -6.62
CA TRP A 46 5.16 12.19 -6.06
C TRP A 46 3.82 12.03 -6.80
N PRO A 47 3.64 10.96 -7.58
CA PRO A 47 2.50 10.84 -8.48
C PRO A 47 1.20 10.36 -7.81
N THR A 48 1.23 9.96 -6.54
CA THR A 48 0.10 9.29 -5.86
C THR A 48 -0.06 9.63 -4.39
N VAL A 49 -1.22 9.29 -3.85
CA VAL A 49 -1.58 9.45 -2.44
C VAL A 49 -0.86 8.48 -1.47
N PHE A 50 -0.14 7.46 -1.96
CA PHE A 50 0.63 6.54 -1.11
C PHE A 50 2.01 7.11 -0.78
N GLU A 51 2.33 7.22 0.51
CA GLU A 51 3.53 7.90 1.02
C GLU A 51 4.81 7.04 1.04
N VAL A 52 4.72 5.71 0.98
CA VAL A 52 5.89 4.83 1.03
C VAL A 52 5.66 3.61 0.14
N MET A 53 6.67 3.25 -0.67
CA MET A 53 6.68 2.00 -1.42
C MET A 53 7.92 1.20 -1.02
N GLU A 54 7.69 -0.04 -0.59
CA GLU A 54 8.74 -1.02 -0.35
C GLU A 54 8.69 -2.10 -1.44
N LEU A 55 9.86 -2.48 -1.97
CA LEU A 55 9.99 -3.58 -2.91
C LEU A 55 10.58 -4.79 -2.19
N ILE A 56 9.76 -5.82 -2.00
CA ILE A 56 10.16 -7.09 -1.39
C ILE A 56 10.38 -8.12 -2.50
N VAL A 57 11.57 -8.70 -2.59
CA VAL A 57 11.93 -9.68 -3.63
C VAL A 57 12.44 -10.96 -2.98
N ASN A 58 11.82 -12.10 -3.33
CA ASN A 58 12.23 -13.45 -2.91
C ASN A 58 12.48 -13.58 -1.40
N ARG A 59 11.64 -12.91 -0.61
CA ARG A 59 11.76 -12.86 0.84
C ARG A 59 10.43 -13.18 1.48
N ALA A 60 10.44 -14.09 2.44
CA ALA A 60 9.33 -14.29 3.35
C ALA A 60 9.32 -13.18 4.41
N THR A 61 8.13 -12.68 4.72
CA THR A 61 7.92 -11.70 5.78
C THR A 61 7.38 -12.46 7.00
N PRO A 62 8.12 -12.52 8.12
CA PRO A 62 7.67 -13.24 9.32
C PRO A 62 6.44 -12.56 9.92
N TRP A 63 5.80 -13.24 10.88
CA TRP A 63 4.68 -12.69 11.62
C TRP A 63 5.05 -11.37 12.32
N HIS A 64 4.29 -10.31 12.05
CA HIS A 64 4.52 -8.99 12.64
C HIS A 64 3.27 -8.10 12.57
N TRP A 65 3.39 -6.94 13.22
CA TRP A 65 2.58 -5.74 12.96
C TRP A 65 3.49 -4.67 12.37
N ASP A 66 2.91 -3.82 11.54
CA ASP A 66 3.61 -2.61 11.12
C ASP A 66 3.69 -1.62 12.28
N SER A 67 4.87 -1.02 12.44
CA SER A 67 5.14 -0.04 13.50
C SER A 67 4.65 1.37 13.14
N GLY A 68 4.47 1.65 11.85
CA GLY A 68 4.04 2.93 11.29
C GLY A 68 2.52 3.06 11.11
N GLY A 69 2.09 4.17 10.50
CA GLY A 69 0.69 4.42 10.13
C GLY A 69 -0.26 4.73 11.30
N CYS A 70 -1.49 5.15 10.99
CA CYS A 70 -2.59 5.11 11.97
C CYS A 70 -3.32 3.76 11.90
N PRO A 71 -4.00 3.32 12.96
CA PRO A 71 -4.72 2.02 12.96
C PRO A 71 -5.74 1.87 11.83
N GLU A 72 -6.31 2.99 11.38
CA GLU A 72 -7.32 3.05 10.32
C GLU A 72 -6.69 3.14 8.91
N ALA A 73 -5.38 3.38 8.80
CA ALA A 73 -4.71 3.46 7.51
C ALA A 73 -4.59 2.08 6.89
N TYR A 74 -4.85 2.01 5.59
CA TYR A 74 -4.63 0.81 4.80
C TYR A 74 -3.23 0.82 4.19
N ASP A 75 -2.54 -0.28 4.37
CA ASP A 75 -1.40 -0.69 3.57
C ASP A 75 -1.89 -1.31 2.26
N CYS A 76 -1.09 -1.18 1.20
CA CYS A 76 -1.39 -1.71 -0.12
C CYS A 76 -0.26 -2.64 -0.57
N LEU A 77 -0.55 -3.94 -0.63
CA LEU A 77 0.37 -4.94 -1.16
C LEU A 77 0.00 -5.28 -2.61
N LEU A 78 0.97 -5.15 -3.52
CA LEU A 78 0.84 -5.55 -4.92
C LEU A 78 1.85 -6.65 -5.22
N ASN A 79 1.38 -7.83 -5.64
CA ASN A 79 2.25 -8.92 -6.04
C ASN A 79 2.57 -8.83 -7.53
N LEU A 80 3.85 -8.58 -7.85
CA LEU A 80 4.36 -8.57 -9.23
C LEU A 80 5.26 -9.79 -9.55
N GLY A 81 5.33 -10.75 -8.63
CA GLY A 81 6.13 -11.94 -8.78
C GLY A 81 5.52 -12.94 -9.77
N ASN A 82 6.17 -14.09 -9.90
CA ASN A 82 5.67 -15.23 -10.68
C ASN A 82 5.58 -16.52 -9.83
N CYS A 83 5.76 -16.41 -8.51
CA CYS A 83 5.62 -17.51 -7.59
C CYS A 83 4.15 -17.94 -7.52
N GLN A 84 3.90 -19.24 -7.64
CA GLN A 84 2.54 -19.79 -7.72
C GLN A 84 1.92 -20.11 -6.35
N GLU A 85 2.72 -20.10 -5.29
CA GLU A 85 2.33 -20.57 -3.95
C GLU A 85 2.54 -19.52 -2.86
N VAL A 86 2.47 -18.23 -3.19
CA VAL A 86 2.60 -17.17 -2.18
C VAL A 86 1.32 -17.09 -1.35
N ARG A 87 1.47 -17.05 -0.03
CA ARG A 87 0.36 -16.95 0.93
C ARG A 87 0.49 -15.69 1.76
N PHE A 88 -0.60 -14.93 1.81
CA PHE A 88 -0.77 -13.82 2.75
C PHE A 88 -1.65 -14.31 3.91
N ASP A 89 -1.05 -14.47 5.08
CA ASP A 89 -1.74 -14.99 6.27
C ASP A 89 -2.04 -13.86 7.24
N ILE A 90 -3.25 -13.90 7.82
CA ILE A 90 -3.75 -12.92 8.80
C ILE A 90 -4.20 -13.68 10.04
N ALA A 91 -3.45 -13.57 11.14
CA ALA A 91 -3.69 -14.39 12.32
C ALA A 91 -5.02 -14.05 13.01
N ASP A 92 -5.31 -12.75 13.17
CA ASP A 92 -6.51 -12.27 13.88
C ASP A 92 -7.81 -12.65 13.18
N CYS A 93 -7.76 -12.83 11.85
CA CYS A 93 -8.90 -13.26 11.05
C CYS A 93 -8.95 -14.79 10.88
N GLY A 94 -7.93 -15.54 11.30
CA GLY A 94 -7.78 -16.95 10.98
C GLY A 94 -7.77 -17.22 9.47
N ALA A 95 -7.33 -16.24 8.68
CA ALA A 95 -7.46 -16.23 7.23
C ALA A 95 -6.11 -16.43 6.54
N SER A 96 -6.14 -17.02 5.35
CA SER A 96 -4.97 -17.28 4.54
C SER A 96 -5.36 -17.15 3.07
N LEU A 97 -4.88 -16.08 2.43
CA LEU A 97 -5.22 -15.69 1.08
C LEU A 97 -4.14 -16.16 0.11
N SER A 98 -4.54 -16.65 -1.06
CA SER A 98 -3.60 -16.89 -2.15
C SER A 98 -3.19 -15.56 -2.77
N ASP A 99 -1.92 -15.20 -2.62
CA ASP A 99 -1.37 -13.94 -3.11
C ASP A 99 -0.78 -14.16 -4.50
N MET A 100 -1.65 -14.24 -5.51
CA MET A 100 -1.27 -14.58 -6.87
C MET A 100 -0.65 -13.39 -7.61
N PRO A 101 0.20 -13.61 -8.63
CA PRO A 101 0.68 -12.54 -9.50
C PRO A 101 -0.45 -11.62 -10.00
N GLY A 102 -0.31 -10.32 -9.73
CA GLY A 102 -1.30 -9.28 -10.06
C GLY A 102 -2.36 -9.02 -8.97
N SER A 103 -2.31 -9.70 -7.83
CA SER A 103 -3.15 -9.40 -6.67
C SER A 103 -2.84 -8.02 -6.10
N VAL A 104 -3.89 -7.36 -5.62
CA VAL A 104 -3.79 -6.17 -4.78
C VAL A 104 -4.54 -6.45 -3.49
N ILE A 105 -3.86 -6.32 -2.35
CA ILE A 105 -4.44 -6.51 -1.02
C ILE A 105 -4.36 -5.19 -0.27
N TYR A 106 -5.51 -4.70 0.15
CA TYR A 106 -5.63 -3.61 1.10
C TYR A 106 -5.97 -4.15 2.47
N PHE A 107 -5.20 -3.76 3.49
CA PHE A 107 -5.39 -4.22 4.86
C PHE A 107 -4.75 -3.24 5.85
N THR A 108 -5.00 -3.41 7.16
CA THR A 108 -4.42 -2.56 8.21
C THR A 108 -3.24 -3.28 8.88
N GLY A 109 -2.02 -3.12 8.37
CA GLY A 109 -0.84 -3.82 8.88
C GLY A 109 -0.43 -3.43 10.30
N ARG A 110 -0.82 -2.22 10.74
CA ARG A 110 -0.69 -1.78 12.14
C ARG A 110 -1.59 -2.54 13.12
N VAL A 111 -2.72 -3.07 12.66
CA VAL A 111 -3.73 -3.72 13.51
C VAL A 111 -3.68 -5.25 13.37
N LEU A 112 -3.44 -5.75 12.17
CA LEU A 112 -3.53 -7.18 11.86
C LEU A 112 -2.14 -7.84 11.90
N VAL A 113 -1.99 -8.89 12.72
CA VAL A 113 -0.81 -9.75 12.69
C VAL A 113 -0.78 -10.47 11.35
N HIS A 114 0.26 -10.23 10.55
CA HIS A 114 0.33 -10.78 9.21
C HIS A 114 1.71 -11.33 8.85
N SER A 115 1.74 -12.23 7.86
CA SER A 115 2.97 -12.80 7.29
C SER A 115 2.80 -13.11 5.80
N ILE A 116 3.91 -13.12 5.06
CA ILE A 116 3.97 -13.49 3.65
C ILE A 116 4.96 -14.65 3.52
N ARG A 117 4.55 -15.74 2.87
CA ARG A 117 5.39 -16.92 2.65
C ARG A 117 5.34 -17.38 1.20
#